data_AF-A0A1I7CSS0-F1
#
_entry.id   AF-A0A1I7CSS0-F1
#
_cell.length_a   1.000
_cell.length_b   1.000
_cell.length_c   1.000
_cell.angle_alpha   90.00
_cell.angle_beta   90.00
_cell.angle_gamma   90.00
#
_symmetry.space_group_name_H-M   'P 1'
#
loop_
_entity.id
_entity.type
_entity.pdbx_description
1 polymer ?
#
loop_
_entity_poly.entity_id
_entity_poly.type
_entity_poly.pdbx_seq_one_letter_code
_entity_poly.pdbx_strand_id
1 'polypeptide(L)'
;MVGAGYAGALAVPVLRPLLADARVTGLDPPDLTARVLVRIPVGTVLWEEVAFRGVLPPALRRVLPGRQADAAAAVLFGLWHVAPTLEGLAVNGLDAAPARRAGAVAAACLGTAGVDVLFAWLRRRSGSLLAPAVLHLAANDLGVLAAAATGRRVT
;
A
#
# COMPACT_ATOMS: atom_id res chain seq x y z
N MET A 1 0.90 -3.94 15.77
CA MET A 1 2.08 -4.32 14.98
C MET A 1 2.45 -3.27 13.94
N VAL A 2 1.56 -2.87 13.03
CA VAL A 2 1.83 -1.82 12.01
C VAL A 2 2.37 -0.52 12.61
N GLY A 3 1.68 0.05 13.61
CA GLY A 3 2.14 1.27 14.27
C GLY A 3 3.50 1.14 14.97
N ALA A 4 3.81 -0.04 15.53
CA ALA A 4 5.13 -0.30 16.12
C ALA A 4 6.22 -0.36 15.03
N GLY A 5 5.91 -0.90 13.85
CA GLY A 5 6.82 -0.89 12.70
C GLY A 5 7.15 0.53 12.24
N TYR A 6 6.13 1.39 12.05
CA TYR A 6 6.35 2.79 11.70
C TYR A 6 7.06 3.58 12.80
N ALA A 7 6.70 3.38 14.07
CA ALA A 7 7.37 4.01 15.19
C ALA A 7 8.86 3.61 15.27
N GLY A 8 9.17 2.33 15.07
CA GLY A 8 10.54 1.83 14.98
C GLY A 8 11.32 2.46 13.83
N ALA A 9 10.73 2.51 12.63
CA ALA A 9 11.35 3.14 11.46
C ALA A 9 11.59 4.66 11.67
N LEU A 10 10.68 5.37 12.34
CA LEU A 10 10.87 6.77 12.71
C LEU A 10 11.96 6.96 13.79
N ALA A 11 12.09 6.01 14.70
CA ALA A 11 13.09 6.06 15.78
C ALA A 11 14.51 5.93 15.24
N VAL A 12 14.72 5.15 14.17
CA VAL A 12 16.05 4.93 13.57
C VAL A 12 16.31 5.95 12.45
N PRO A 13 17.24 6.93 12.61
CA PRO A 13 17.43 8.01 11.64
C PRO A 13 17.73 7.54 10.21
N VAL A 14 18.49 6.45 10.04
CA VAL A 14 18.86 5.89 8.73
C VAL A 14 17.64 5.36 7.95
N LEU A 15 16.54 5.06 8.63
CA LEU A 15 15.31 4.54 8.00
C LEU A 15 14.31 5.65 7.65
N ARG A 16 14.44 6.85 8.20
CA ARG A 16 13.53 7.98 7.93
C ARG A 16 13.45 8.36 6.44
N PRO A 17 14.55 8.36 5.65
CA PRO A 17 14.45 8.61 4.21
C PRO A 17 13.56 7.61 3.47
N LEU A 18 13.38 6.39 3.99
CA LEU A 18 12.48 5.38 3.41
C LEU A 18 11.00 5.70 3.67
N LEU A 19 10.70 6.56 4.64
CA LEU A 19 9.36 7.00 4.99
C LEU A 19 8.98 8.34 4.35
N ALA A 20 9.97 9.11 3.88
CA ALA A 20 9.73 10.40 3.27
C ALA A 20 8.96 10.22 1.95
N ASP A 21 7.86 10.96 1.81
CA ASP A 21 7.07 11.01 0.58
C ASP A 21 6.68 12.47 0.30
N ALA A 22 7.14 13.01 -0.83
CA ALA A 22 6.87 14.37 -1.26
C ALA A 22 5.38 14.65 -1.52
N ARG A 23 4.54 13.61 -1.73
CA ARG A 23 3.08 13.75 -1.86
C ARG A 23 2.38 14.15 -0.56
N VAL A 24 3.06 13.95 0.57
CA VAL A 24 2.52 14.14 1.92
C VAL A 24 3.34 15.15 2.72
N THR A 25 4.65 15.19 2.47
CA THR A 25 5.59 16.09 3.14
C THR A 25 5.23 17.53 2.79
N GLY A 26 4.72 18.28 3.77
CA GLY A 26 4.32 19.68 3.57
C GLY A 26 2.81 19.90 3.38
N LEU A 27 1.98 18.85 3.45
CA LEU A 27 0.52 19.04 3.55
C LEU A 27 0.16 19.80 4.82
N ASP A 28 -0.81 20.71 4.70
CA ASP A 28 -1.41 21.36 5.84
C ASP A 28 -2.28 20.37 6.66
N PRO A 29 -2.63 20.69 7.92
CA PRO A 29 -3.42 19.78 8.74
C PRO A 29 -4.78 19.40 8.12
N PRO A 30 -5.57 20.33 7.54
CA PRO A 30 -6.82 19.98 6.87
C PRO A 30 -6.66 18.97 5.72
N ASP A 31 -5.67 19.14 4.84
CA ASP A 31 -5.43 18.23 3.72
C ASP A 31 -4.95 16.85 4.19
N LEU A 32 -4.12 16.82 5.24
CA LEU A 32 -3.68 15.57 5.85
C LEU A 32 -4.88 14.82 6.48
N THR A 33 -5.76 15.53 7.18
CA THR A 33 -6.99 14.97 7.76
C THR A 33 -7.92 14.47 6.67
N ALA A 34 -8.16 15.24 5.60
CA ALA A 34 -8.99 14.81 4.48
C ALA A 34 -8.41 13.58 3.76
N ARG A 35 -7.07 13.49 3.66
CA ARG A 35 -6.40 12.33 3.08
C ARG A 35 -6.62 11.06 3.92
N VAL A 36 -6.38 11.13 5.23
CA VAL A 36 -6.49 9.99 6.15
C VAL A 36 -7.93 9.56 6.40
N LEU A 37 -8.87 10.51 6.54
CA LEU A 37 -10.25 10.18 6.92
C LEU A 37 -11.17 9.92 5.73
N VAL A 38 -10.82 10.38 4.53
CA VAL A 38 -11.71 10.31 3.36
C VAL A 38 -11.01 9.70 2.15
N ARG A 39 -9.92 10.29 1.67
CA ARG A 39 -9.32 9.85 0.40
C ARG A 39 -8.74 8.43 0.48
N ILE A 40 -8.05 8.08 1.55
CA ILE A 40 -7.52 6.72 1.71
C ILE A 40 -8.65 5.70 1.96
N PRO A 41 -9.58 5.91 2.91
CA PRO A 41 -10.64 4.95 3.16
C PRO A 41 -11.53 4.69 1.94
N VAL A 42 -11.96 5.77 1.27
CA VAL A 42 -12.94 5.68 0.18
C VAL A 42 -12.25 5.54 -1.18
N GLY A 43 -11.23 6.35 -1.44
CA GLY A 43 -10.53 6.40 -2.73
C GLY A 43 -9.53 5.27 -2.96
N THR A 44 -9.11 4.57 -1.90
CA THR A 44 -8.14 3.48 -1.99
C THR A 44 -8.68 2.20 -1.39
N VAL A 45 -8.84 2.15 -0.06
CA VAL A 45 -9.09 0.88 0.63
C VAL A 45 -10.41 0.25 0.23
N LEU A 46 -11.50 1.00 0.20
CA LEU A 46 -12.80 0.47 -0.20
C LEU A 46 -12.74 -0.16 -1.59
N TRP A 47 -12.21 0.57 -2.57
CA TRP A 47 -12.12 0.10 -3.95
C TRP A 47 -11.22 -1.11 -4.10
N GLU A 48 -10.04 -1.09 -3.47
CA GLU A 48 -9.09 -2.20 -3.59
C GLU A 48 -9.60 -3.47 -2.90
N GLU A 49 -10.17 -3.37 -1.69
CA GLU A 49 -10.70 -4.54 -0.99
C GLU A 49 -11.91 -5.14 -1.74
N VAL A 50 -12.79 -4.30 -2.27
CA VAL A 50 -13.93 -4.79 -3.06
C VAL A 50 -13.44 -5.44 -4.35
N ALA A 51 -12.56 -4.79 -5.11
CA ALA A 51 -12.09 -5.30 -6.39
C ALA A 51 -11.26 -6.59 -6.22
N PHE A 52 -10.20 -6.54 -5.40
CA PHE A 52 -9.19 -7.60 -5.35
C PHE A 52 -9.50 -8.70 -4.33
N ARG A 53 -10.28 -8.42 -3.28
CA ARG A 53 -10.66 -9.43 -2.27
C ARG A 53 -12.13 -9.81 -2.35
N GLY A 54 -12.99 -8.95 -2.90
CA GLY A 54 -14.43 -9.19 -3.05
C GLY A 54 -14.84 -9.81 -4.38
N VAL A 55 -14.35 -9.26 -5.50
CA VAL A 55 -14.85 -9.57 -6.85
C VAL A 55 -13.90 -10.48 -7.62
N LEU A 56 -12.62 -10.14 -7.67
CA LEU A 56 -11.63 -10.82 -8.52
C LEU A 56 -11.45 -12.31 -8.17
N PRO A 57 -11.27 -12.73 -6.89
CA PRO A 57 -11.05 -14.14 -6.58
C PRO A 57 -12.26 -15.03 -6.92
N PRO A 58 -13.52 -14.65 -6.58
CA PRO A 58 -14.69 -15.40 -7.06
C PRO A 58 -14.81 -15.46 -8.59
N ALA A 59 -14.46 -14.38 -9.30
CA ALA A 59 -14.49 -14.38 -10.77
C ALA A 59 -13.46 -15.36 -11.36
N LEU A 60 -12.22 -15.34 -10.86
CA LEU A 60 -11.15 -16.25 -11.30
C LEU A 60 -11.47 -17.72 -10.97
N ARG A 61 -12.13 -17.99 -9.84
CA ARG A 61 -12.53 -19.35 -9.46
C ARG A 61 -13.55 -20.00 -10.40
N ARG A 62 -14.18 -19.24 -11.29
CA ARG A 62 -15.05 -19.79 -12.34
C ARG A 62 -14.27 -20.54 -13.42
N VAL A 63 -12.98 -20.22 -13.58
CA VAL A 63 -12.12 -20.76 -14.65
C VAL A 63 -10.80 -21.36 -14.14
N LEU A 64 -10.43 -21.11 -12.88
CA LEU A 64 -9.19 -21.60 -12.27
C LEU A 64 -9.47 -22.34 -10.95
N PRO A 65 -8.66 -23.37 -10.61
CA PRO A 65 -8.64 -23.95 -9.27
C PRO A 65 -8.35 -22.92 -8.18
N GLY A 66 -8.90 -23.09 -6.98
CA GLY A 66 -8.86 -22.08 -5.91
C GLY A 66 -7.46 -21.52 -5.58
N ARG A 67 -6.44 -22.38 -5.53
CA ARG A 67 -5.04 -21.94 -5.29
C ARG A 67 -4.48 -21.09 -6.42
N GLN A 68 -4.81 -21.44 -7.67
CA GLN A 68 -4.37 -20.71 -8.86
C GLN A 68 -5.12 -19.38 -8.98
N ALA A 69 -6.42 -19.36 -8.66
CA ALA A 69 -7.22 -18.13 -8.61
C ALA A 69 -6.68 -17.14 -7.58
N ASP A 70 -6.33 -17.62 -6.37
CA ASP A 70 -5.74 -16.79 -5.32
C ASP A 70 -4.34 -16.27 -5.73
N ALA A 71 -3.51 -17.11 -6.36
CA ALA A 71 -2.20 -16.68 -6.87
C ALA A 71 -2.33 -15.65 -8.01
N ALA A 72 -3.26 -15.85 -8.93
CA ALA A 72 -3.53 -14.93 -10.02
C ALA A 72 -4.07 -13.58 -9.50
N ALA A 73 -4.95 -13.59 -8.49
CA ALA A 73 -5.42 -12.36 -7.85
C ALA A 73 -4.25 -11.57 -7.21
N ALA A 74 -3.36 -12.25 -6.49
CA ALA A 74 -2.18 -11.63 -5.89
C ALA A 74 -1.22 -11.04 -6.94
N VAL A 75 -0.98 -11.75 -8.05
CA VAL A 75 -0.16 -11.24 -9.15
C VAL A 75 -0.81 -10.01 -9.79
N LEU A 76 -2.12 -10.04 -10.05
CA LEU A 76 -2.84 -8.91 -10.63
C LEU A 76 -2.84 -7.69 -9.69
N PHE A 77 -2.97 -7.90 -8.38
CA PHE A 77 -2.81 -6.84 -7.38
C PHE A 77 -1.38 -6.28 -7.38
N GLY A 78 -0.37 -7.13 -7.49
CA GLY A 78 1.02 -6.70 -7.66
C GLY A 78 1.21 -5.82 -8.90
N LEU A 79 0.70 -6.24 -10.05
CA LEU A 79 0.78 -5.51 -11.30
C LEU A 79 -0.02 -4.18 -11.28
N TRP A 80 -1.12 -4.13 -10.54
CA TRP A 80 -1.88 -2.89 -10.31
C TRP A 80 -1.02 -1.77 -9.72
N HIS A 81 0.05 -2.12 -9.00
CA HIS A 81 0.95 -1.15 -8.36
C HIS A 81 2.03 -0.59 -9.29
N VAL A 82 2.11 -1.00 -10.56
CA VAL A 82 3.11 -0.45 -11.50
C VAL A 82 2.95 1.06 -11.67
N ALA A 83 1.76 1.55 -12.02
CA ALA A 83 1.54 2.96 -12.26
C ALA A 83 1.71 3.83 -10.98
N PRO A 84 1.11 3.47 -9.82
CA PRO A 84 1.36 4.18 -8.56
C PRO A 84 2.83 4.22 -8.14
N THR A 85 3.60 3.15 -8.43
CA THR A 85 5.03 3.09 -8.14
C THR A 85 5.81 4.05 -9.04
N LEU A 86 5.53 4.05 -10.35
CA LEU A 86 6.18 4.96 -11.29
C LEU A 86 5.88 6.43 -10.95
N GLU A 87 4.63 6.74 -10.61
CA GLU A 87 4.23 8.07 -10.15
C GLU A 87 4.97 8.45 -8.87
N GLY A 88 5.00 7.55 -7.88
CA GLY A 88 5.72 7.77 -6.62
C GLY A 88 7.21 8.04 -6.82
N LEU A 89 7.88 7.28 -7.71
CA LEU A 89 9.28 7.52 -8.05
C LEU A 89 9.49 8.90 -8.68
N ALA A 90 8.62 9.30 -9.61
CA ALA A 90 8.70 10.59 -10.29
C ALA A 90 8.49 11.76 -9.31
N VAL A 91 7.43 11.72 -8.47
CA VAL A 91 7.13 12.79 -7.52
C VAL A 91 8.22 12.95 -6.46
N ASN A 92 8.90 11.86 -6.09
CA ASN A 92 9.99 11.90 -5.14
C ASN A 92 11.36 12.20 -5.78
N GLY A 93 11.41 12.55 -7.07
CA GLY A 93 12.66 12.86 -7.78
C GLY A 93 13.64 11.68 -7.83
N LEU A 94 13.13 10.45 -7.71
CA LEU A 94 13.93 9.21 -7.73
C LEU A 94 14.15 8.76 -9.18
N ASP A 95 14.70 9.67 -9.98
CA ASP A 95 15.05 9.45 -11.39
C ASP A 95 16.24 8.49 -11.51
N ALA A 96 15.92 7.21 -11.38
CA ALA A 96 16.90 6.15 -11.49
C ALA A 96 17.07 5.68 -12.94
N ALA A 97 18.28 5.21 -13.26
CA ALA A 97 18.55 4.53 -14.53
C ALA A 97 17.51 3.42 -14.79
N PRO A 98 17.17 3.11 -16.07
CA PRO A 98 16.07 2.22 -16.42
C PRO A 98 16.07 0.88 -15.66
N ALA A 99 17.24 0.27 -15.47
CA ALA A 99 17.39 -0.98 -14.72
C ALA A 99 17.00 -0.85 -13.23
N ARG A 100 17.41 0.24 -12.56
CA ARG A 100 17.04 0.50 -11.17
C ARG A 100 15.55 0.81 -11.03
N ARG A 101 14.97 1.56 -11.97
CA ARG A 101 13.52 1.81 -12.02
C ARG A 101 12.74 0.52 -12.19
N ALA A 102 13.15 -0.34 -13.12
CA ALA A 102 12.55 -1.65 -13.30
C ALA A 102 12.66 -2.52 -12.04
N GLY A 103 13.82 -2.52 -11.39
CA GLY A 103 14.03 -3.20 -10.11
C GLY A 103 13.10 -2.70 -9.00
N ALA A 104 12.91 -1.38 -8.88
CA ALA A 104 12.00 -0.79 -7.90
C ALA A 104 10.53 -1.17 -8.19
N VAL A 105 10.10 -1.12 -9.45
CA VAL A 105 8.75 -1.54 -9.86
C VAL A 105 8.56 -3.03 -9.57
N ALA A 106 9.52 -3.88 -9.93
CA ALA A 106 9.44 -5.31 -9.65
C ALA A 106 9.36 -5.60 -8.15
N ALA A 107 10.18 -4.93 -7.33
CA ALA A 107 10.14 -5.06 -5.88
C ALA A 107 8.78 -4.62 -5.30
N ALA A 108 8.23 -3.50 -5.77
CA ALA A 108 6.91 -3.03 -5.36
C ALA A 108 5.79 -4.03 -5.74
N CYS A 109 5.81 -4.55 -6.97
CA CYS A 109 4.82 -5.54 -7.42
C CYS A 109 4.90 -6.84 -6.62
N LEU A 110 6.11 -7.35 -6.37
CA LEU A 110 6.32 -8.56 -5.57
C LEU A 110 5.91 -8.36 -4.11
N GLY A 111 6.28 -7.23 -3.52
CA GLY A 111 5.91 -6.88 -2.15
C GLY A 111 4.40 -6.77 -1.97
N THR A 112 3.72 -6.06 -2.86
CA THR A 112 2.26 -5.87 -2.81
C THR A 112 1.51 -7.17 -3.12
N ALA A 113 2.00 -8.02 -4.03
CA ALA A 113 1.47 -9.36 -4.21
C ALA A 113 1.58 -10.20 -2.91
N GLY A 114 2.71 -10.11 -2.20
CA GLY A 114 2.87 -10.74 -0.88
C GLY A 114 1.88 -10.21 0.17
N VAL A 115 1.59 -8.91 0.16
CA VAL A 115 0.57 -8.29 1.01
C VAL A 115 -0.83 -8.81 0.65
N ASP A 116 -1.16 -8.97 -0.64
CA ASP A 116 -2.44 -9.55 -1.05
C ASP A 116 -2.61 -10.98 -0.55
N VAL A 117 -1.56 -11.81 -0.56
CA VAL A 117 -1.61 -13.15 0.02
C VAL A 117 -2.01 -13.11 1.50
N LEU A 118 -1.46 -12.16 2.27
CA LEU A 118 -1.84 -11.95 3.67
C LEU A 118 -3.30 -11.49 3.79
N PHE A 119 -3.75 -10.55 2.96
CA PHE A 119 -5.13 -10.04 3.01
C PHE A 119 -6.15 -11.10 2.57
N ALA A 120 -5.83 -11.90 1.56
CA ALA A 120 -6.62 -13.04 1.14
C ALA A 120 -6.71 -14.10 2.27
N TRP A 121 -5.61 -14.35 2.99
CA TRP A 121 -5.63 -15.20 4.18
C TRP A 121 -6.54 -14.63 5.28
N LEU A 122 -6.44 -13.34 5.59
CA LEU A 122 -7.32 -12.67 6.56
C LEU A 122 -8.79 -12.77 6.16
N ARG A 123 -9.10 -12.53 4.88
CA ARG A 123 -10.46 -12.65 4.34
C ARG A 123 -10.99 -14.07 4.50
N ARG A 124 -10.21 -15.09 4.13
CA ARG A 124 -10.63 -16.50 4.27
C ARG A 124 -10.82 -16.89 5.73
N ARG A 125 -9.95 -16.42 6.62
CA ARG A 125 -9.98 -16.78 8.04
C ARG A 125 -11.13 -16.12 8.81
N SER A 126 -11.52 -14.92 8.40
CA SER A 126 -12.59 -14.13 9.03
C SER A 126 -13.94 -14.23 8.32
N GLY A 127 -13.96 -14.64 7.04
CA GLY A 127 -15.13 -14.57 6.17
C GLY A 127 -15.48 -13.15 5.69
N SER A 128 -14.79 -12.10 6.18
CA SER A 128 -15.20 -10.70 6.03
C SER A 128 -14.15 -9.84 5.33
N LEU A 129 -14.59 -8.85 4.54
CA LEU A 129 -13.71 -7.80 4.00
C LEU A 129 -13.23 -6.82 5.06
N LEU A 130 -13.90 -6.74 6.21
CA LEU A 130 -13.52 -5.80 7.26
C LEU A 130 -12.14 -6.11 7.85
N ALA A 131 -11.79 -7.39 8.00
CA ALA A 131 -10.49 -7.77 8.56
C ALA A 131 -9.29 -7.28 7.72
N PRO A 132 -9.21 -7.56 6.41
CA PRO A 132 -8.17 -6.97 5.58
C PRO A 132 -8.33 -5.45 5.44
N ALA A 133 -9.55 -4.91 5.32
CA ALA A 133 -9.77 -3.46 5.19
C ALA A 133 -9.21 -2.66 6.38
N VAL A 134 -9.41 -3.11 7.62
CA VAL A 134 -8.88 -2.43 8.81
C VAL A 134 -7.35 -2.47 8.84
N LEU A 135 -6.74 -3.61 8.49
CA LEU A 135 -5.29 -3.70 8.41
C LEU A 135 -4.74 -2.80 7.29
N HIS A 136 -5.43 -2.76 6.16
CA HIS A 136 -5.07 -1.96 5.00
C HIS A 136 -5.18 -0.46 5.28
N LEU A 137 -6.26 -0.02 5.94
CA LEU A 137 -6.42 1.34 6.46
C LEU A 137 -5.27 1.69 7.41
N ALA A 138 -5.02 0.83 8.41
CA ALA A 138 -3.96 1.07 9.37
C ALA A 138 -2.58 1.19 8.71
N ALA A 139 -2.28 0.39 7.69
CA ALA A 139 -1.03 0.48 6.94
C ALA A 139 -0.90 1.80 6.17
N ASN A 140 -1.93 2.19 5.40
CA ASN A 140 -1.88 3.42 4.61
C ASN A 140 -1.88 4.68 5.48
N ASP A 141 -2.81 4.77 6.42
CA ASP A 141 -2.99 5.97 7.23
C ASP A 141 -1.78 6.22 8.13
N LEU A 142 -1.27 5.17 8.79
CA LEU A 142 -0.06 5.31 9.61
C LEU A 142 1.18 5.57 8.75
N GLY A 143 1.23 5.04 7.53
CA GLY A 143 2.29 5.36 6.56
C GLY A 143 2.30 6.83 6.17
N VAL A 144 1.13 7.38 5.84
CA VAL A 144 0.97 8.81 5.54
C VAL A 144 1.30 9.68 6.75
N LEU A 145 0.85 9.31 7.95
CA LEU A 145 1.20 10.05 9.17
C LEU A 145 2.71 9.98 9.47
N ALA A 146 3.34 8.83 9.24
CA ALA A 146 4.79 8.67 9.40
C ALA A 146 5.57 9.52 8.38
N ALA A 147 5.13 9.56 7.12
CA ALA A 147 5.72 10.42 6.09
C ALA A 147 5.56 11.92 6.42
N ALA A 148 4.39 12.34 6.89
CA ALA A 148 4.18 13.71 7.35
C ALA A 148 5.13 14.08 8.51
N ALA A 149 5.38 13.13 9.42
CA ALA A 149 6.26 13.34 10.57
C ALA A 149 7.75 13.50 10.20
N THR A 150 8.20 13.00 9.04
CA THR A 150 9.58 13.23 8.58
C THR A 150 9.81 14.66 8.10
N GLY A 151 8.78 15.32 7.55
CA GLY A 151 8.86 16.69 7.07
C GLY A 151 8.84 17.77 8.16
N ARG A 152 8.27 17.47 9.34
CA ARG A 152 8.09 18.44 10.43
C ARG A 152 9.33 18.72 11.29
N ARG A 153 10.48 18.10 10.99
CA ARG A 153 11.71 18.20 11.83
C ARG A 153 12.78 19.17 11.28
N VAL A 154 12.42 20.08 10.38
CA VAL A 154 13.35 21.06 9.75
C VAL A 154 13.01 22.50 10.15
N THR A 155 12.57 22.73 11.39
CA THR A 155 12.40 24.09 11.96
C THR A 155 13.06 24.15 13.32
#